data_AF-A0A3N5NSX9-F1
#
_entry.id   AF-A0A3N5NSX9-F1
#
_cell.length_a   1.000
_cell.length_b   1.000
_cell.length_c   1.000
_cell.angle_alpha   90.00
_cell.angle_beta   90.00
_cell.angle_gamma   90.00
#
_symmetry.space_group_name_H-M   'P 1'
#
loop_
_entity.id
_entity.type
_entity.pdbx_description
1 polymer ?
#
loop_
_entity_poly.entity_id
_entity_poly.type
_entity_poly.pdbx_seq_one_letter_code
_entity_poly.pdbx_strand_id
1 'polypeptide(L)'
;NRASQARYRLTGMEKRQAVYRLQRLEETAQKEIKNSLVTVARSFERICVAERTEELAEITLAQEMERLKEGLSDTFRILIFQNSVIQARIRKTSAIVDFNQGLANLYRAMGTNLKRYDIAADKPLTSS
;
A
#
# COMPACT_ATOMS: atom_id res chain seq x y z
N ASN A 1 42.03 39.05 8.78
CA ASN A 1 41.39 38.91 7.45
C ASN A 1 41.30 37.48 6.90
N ARG A 2 42.37 36.65 6.86
CA ARG A 2 42.29 35.28 6.30
C ARG A 2 41.32 34.34 7.02
N ALA A 3 41.27 34.37 8.35
CA ALA A 3 40.37 33.54 9.15
C ALA A 3 38.88 33.87 8.91
N SER A 4 38.53 35.16 8.79
CA SER A 4 37.17 35.62 8.50
C SER A 4 36.72 35.22 7.08
N GLN A 5 37.62 35.29 6.09
CA GLN A 5 37.35 34.80 4.74
C GLN A 5 37.18 33.27 4.68
N ALA A 6 37.95 32.52 5.46
CA ALA A 6 37.80 31.07 5.56
C ALA A 6 36.45 30.69 6.21
N ARG A 7 36.06 31.36 7.31
CA ARG A 7 34.73 31.15 7.95
C ARG A 7 33.57 31.51 7.03
N TYR A 8 33.67 32.60 6.26
CA TYR A 8 32.64 32.98 5.28
C TYR A 8 32.49 31.93 4.17
N ARG A 9 33.60 31.37 3.68
CA ARG A 9 33.55 30.28 2.68
C ARG A 9 32.95 28.99 3.26
N LEU A 10 33.33 28.62 4.48
CA LEU A 10 32.80 27.44 5.16
C LEU A 10 31.28 27.55 5.36
N THR A 11 30.80 28.66 5.93
CA THR A 11 29.36 28.92 6.13
C THR A 11 28.58 28.95 4.80
N GLY A 12 29.17 29.49 3.73
CA GLY A 12 28.61 29.42 2.39
C GLY A 12 28.48 27.99 1.85
N MET A 13 29.47 27.14 2.11
CA MET A 13 29.45 25.71 1.74
C MET A 13 28.40 24.93 2.54
N GLU A 14 28.32 25.15 3.86
CA GLU A 14 27.34 24.52 4.73
C GLU A 14 25.91 24.86 4.31
N LYS A 15 25.64 26.14 4.00
CA LYS A 15 24.35 26.59 3.47
C LYS A 15 24.01 25.88 2.16
N ARG A 16 24.96 25.80 1.21
CA ARG A 16 24.74 25.12 -0.07
C ARG A 16 24.47 23.63 0.12
N GLN A 17 25.19 22.97 1.03
CA GLN A 17 24.96 21.57 1.36
C GLN A 17 23.58 21.35 1.99
N ALA A 18 23.12 22.27 2.86
CA ALA A 18 21.79 22.22 3.44
C ALA A 18 20.68 22.34 2.38
N VAL A 19 20.83 23.25 1.40
CA VAL A 19 19.90 23.39 0.28
C VAL A 19 19.80 22.09 -0.53
N TYR A 20 20.94 21.47 -0.88
CA TYR A 20 20.92 20.20 -1.61
C TYR A 20 20.31 19.04 -0.81
N ARG A 21 20.52 19.01 0.52
CA ARG A 21 19.86 18.02 1.39
C ARG A 21 18.34 18.21 1.41
N LEU A 22 17.87 19.45 1.48
CA LEU A 22 16.44 19.77 1.44
C LEU A 22 15.82 19.33 0.11
N GLN A 23 16.43 19.71 -1.02
CA GLN A 23 15.93 19.32 -2.35
C GLN A 23 15.86 17.79 -2.49
N ARG A 24 16.89 17.07 -2.02
CA ARG A 24 16.89 15.60 -2.05
C ARG A 24 15.77 15.01 -1.20
N LEU A 25 15.51 15.58 -0.02
CA LEU A 25 14.43 15.13 0.86
C LEU A 25 13.06 15.32 0.19
N GLU A 26 12.84 16.46 -0.48
CA GLU A 26 11.62 16.74 -1.24
C GLU A 26 11.41 15.74 -2.38
N GLU A 27 12.46 15.49 -3.18
CA GLU A 27 12.42 14.52 -4.28
C GLU A 27 12.14 13.09 -3.76
N THR A 28 12.76 12.69 -2.65
CA THR A 28 12.52 11.40 -2.01
C THR A 28 11.07 11.29 -1.54
N ALA A 29 10.55 12.30 -0.83
CA ALA A 29 9.18 12.30 -0.32
C ALA A 29 8.15 12.22 -1.46
N GLN A 30 8.34 13.01 -2.53
CA GLN A 30 7.47 12.97 -3.72
C GLN A 30 7.45 11.58 -4.36
N LYS A 31 8.62 10.94 -4.48
CA LYS A 31 8.73 9.59 -5.04
C LYS A 31 8.04 8.55 -4.17
N GLU A 32 8.20 8.63 -2.85
CA GLU A 32 7.56 7.72 -1.90
C GLU A 32 6.03 7.84 -1.93
N ILE A 33 5.51 9.07 -1.96
CA ILE A 33 4.06 9.32 -2.10
C ILE A 33 3.54 8.74 -3.42
N LYS A 34 4.21 9.04 -4.54
CA LYS A 34 3.79 8.55 -5.86
C LYS A 34 3.80 7.02 -5.93
N ASN A 35 4.83 6.38 -5.41
CA ASN A 35 4.93 4.92 -5.37
C ASN A 35 3.83 4.30 -4.50
N SER A 36 3.55 4.91 -3.34
CA SER A 36 2.50 4.44 -2.43
C SER A 36 1.11 4.56 -3.07
N LEU A 37 0.85 5.66 -3.79
CA LEU A 37 -0.41 5.87 -4.51
C LEU A 37 -0.62 4.82 -5.61
N VAL A 38 0.43 4.52 -6.40
CA VAL A 38 0.38 3.45 -7.41
C VAL A 38 0.10 2.09 -6.78
N THR A 39 0.72 1.80 -5.62
CA THR A 39 0.46 0.56 -4.88
C THR A 39 -0.99 0.46 -4.43
N VAL A 40 -1.58 1.54 -3.90
CA VAL A 40 -2.99 1.60 -3.50
C VAL A 40 -3.93 1.38 -4.69
N ALA A 41 -3.66 2.02 -5.83
CA ALA A 41 -4.48 1.84 -7.03
C ALA A 41 -4.47 0.39 -7.52
N ARG A 42 -3.28 -0.22 -7.57
CA ARG A 42 -3.12 -1.63 -7.99
C ARG A 42 -3.76 -2.62 -7.02
N SER A 43 -3.67 -2.38 -5.72
CA SER A 43 -4.32 -3.26 -4.74
C SER A 43 -5.84 -3.12 -4.79
N PHE A 44 -6.37 -1.94 -5.10
CA PHE A 44 -7.80 -1.76 -5.37
C PHE A 44 -8.24 -2.56 -6.61
N GLU A 45 -7.50 -2.48 -7.73
CA GLU A 45 -7.79 -3.30 -8.92
C GLU A 45 -7.78 -4.81 -8.61
N ARG A 46 -6.85 -5.26 -7.74
CA ARG A 46 -6.80 -6.66 -7.28
C ARG A 46 -8.05 -7.06 -6.49
N ILE A 47 -8.66 -6.15 -5.72
CA ILE A 47 -9.94 -6.43 -5.03
C ILE A 47 -11.02 -6.69 -6.08
N CYS A 48 -11.17 -5.81 -7.08
CA CYS A 48 -12.18 -5.97 -8.13
C CYS A 48 -12.04 -7.29 -8.89
N VAL A 49 -10.79 -7.68 -9.22
CA VAL A 49 -10.52 -8.98 -9.86
C VAL A 49 -10.87 -10.15 -8.95
N ALA A 50 -10.51 -10.07 -7.67
CA ALA A 50 -10.79 -11.13 -6.70
C ALA A 50 -12.29 -11.29 -6.45
N GLU A 51 -13.06 -10.20 -6.42
CA GLU A 51 -14.52 -10.21 -6.35
C GLU A 51 -15.14 -10.95 -7.53
N ARG A 52 -14.72 -10.62 -8.76
CA ARG A 52 -15.24 -11.31 -9.94
C ARG A 52 -14.84 -12.79 -9.98
N THR A 53 -13.67 -13.12 -9.45
CA THR A 53 -13.18 -14.51 -9.34
C THR A 53 -13.98 -15.30 -8.31
N GLU A 54 -14.32 -14.69 -7.16
CA GLU A 54 -15.19 -15.28 -6.14
C GLU A 54 -16.57 -15.59 -6.74
N GLU A 55 -17.19 -14.61 -7.40
CA GLU A 55 -18.51 -14.78 -8.02
C GLU A 55 -18.51 -15.90 -9.07
N LEU A 56 -17.50 -15.95 -9.94
CA LEU A 56 -17.39 -17.01 -10.95
C LEU A 56 -17.20 -18.40 -10.33
N ALA A 57 -16.43 -18.50 -9.23
CA ALA A 57 -16.24 -19.77 -8.52
C ALA A 57 -17.56 -20.26 -7.91
N GLU A 58 -18.38 -19.35 -7.38
CA GLU A 58 -19.70 -19.68 -6.82
C GLU A 58 -20.68 -20.13 -7.90
N ILE A 59 -20.71 -19.44 -9.05
CA ILE A 59 -21.53 -19.85 -10.20
C ILE A 59 -21.14 -21.26 -10.67
N THR A 60 -19.83 -21.52 -10.78
CA THR A 60 -19.33 -22.83 -11.21
C THR A 60 -19.71 -23.93 -10.22
N LEU A 61 -19.60 -23.67 -8.90
CA LEU A 61 -20.06 -24.61 -7.88
C LEU A 61 -21.55 -24.90 -8.01
N ALA A 62 -22.38 -23.86 -8.20
CA ALA A 62 -23.82 -24.03 -8.36
C ALA A 62 -24.16 -24.87 -9.61
N GLN A 63 -23.47 -24.64 -10.72
CA GLN A 63 -23.62 -25.45 -11.94
C GLN A 63 -23.22 -26.91 -11.71
N GLU A 64 -22.11 -27.17 -11.02
CA GLU A 64 -21.70 -28.53 -10.73
C GLU A 64 -22.68 -29.24 -9.78
N MET A 65 -23.24 -28.52 -8.80
CA MET A 65 -24.29 -29.05 -7.93
C MET A 65 -25.54 -29.45 -8.71
N GLU A 66 -25.91 -28.71 -9.76
CA GLU A 66 -27.03 -29.09 -10.63
C GLU A 66 -26.71 -30.35 -11.43
N ARG A 67 -25.52 -30.41 -12.02
CA ARG A 67 -25.02 -31.62 -12.71
C ARG A 67 -25.02 -32.85 -11.79
N LEU A 68 -24.70 -32.69 -10.51
CA LEU A 68 -24.76 -33.78 -9.53
C LEU A 68 -26.18 -34.30 -9.36
N LYS A 69 -27.20 -33.43 -9.29
CA LYS A 69 -28.61 -33.84 -9.19
C LYS A 69 -29.07 -34.62 -10.41
N GLU A 70 -28.56 -34.27 -11.59
CA GLU A 70 -28.81 -34.97 -12.86
C GLU A 70 -27.99 -36.26 -13.02
N GLY A 71 -27.12 -36.59 -12.05
CA GLY A 71 -26.22 -37.77 -12.14
C GLY A 71 -25.05 -37.60 -13.11
N LEU A 72 -24.76 -36.37 -13.54
CA LEU A 72 -23.69 -35.99 -14.49
C LEU A 72 -22.40 -35.53 -13.80
N SER A 73 -22.34 -35.64 -12.47
CA SER A 73 -21.20 -35.29 -11.62
C SER A 73 -21.14 -36.22 -10.40
N ASP A 74 -20.16 -36.00 -9.54
CA ASP A 74 -19.89 -36.76 -8.33
C ASP A 74 -19.50 -35.83 -7.17
N THR A 75 -19.56 -36.35 -5.94
CA THR A 75 -19.26 -35.58 -4.72
C THR A 75 -17.80 -35.10 -4.67
N PHE A 76 -16.87 -35.81 -5.31
CA PHE A 76 -15.46 -35.41 -5.33
C PHE A 76 -15.27 -34.11 -6.14
N ARG A 77 -15.95 -33.98 -7.30
CA ARG A 77 -15.99 -32.74 -8.08
C ARG A 77 -16.59 -31.58 -7.29
N ILE A 78 -17.67 -31.81 -6.54
CA ILE A 78 -18.26 -30.78 -5.67
C ILE A 78 -17.23 -30.26 -4.67
N LEU A 79 -16.48 -31.15 -4.01
CA LEU A 79 -15.45 -30.74 -3.05
C LEU A 79 -14.34 -29.89 -3.70
N ILE A 80 -13.96 -30.19 -4.95
CA ILE A 80 -13.00 -29.38 -5.71
C ILE A 80 -13.54 -27.95 -5.95
N PHE A 81 -14.78 -27.81 -6.36
CA PHE A 81 -15.37 -26.47 -6.60
C PHE A 81 -15.64 -25.71 -5.30
N GLN A 82 -16.04 -26.39 -4.23
CA GLN A 82 -16.12 -25.80 -2.89
C GLN A 82 -14.76 -25.28 -2.43
N ASN A 83 -13.68 -26.05 -2.63
CA ASN A 83 -12.34 -25.59 -2.34
C ASN A 83 -11.97 -24.37 -3.20
N SER A 84 -12.35 -24.35 -4.47
CA SER A 84 -12.12 -23.22 -5.37
C SER A 84 -12.79 -21.93 -4.88
N VAL A 85 -14.03 -22.02 -4.39
CA VAL A 85 -14.75 -20.88 -3.75
C VAL A 85 -13.99 -20.41 -2.51
N ILE A 86 -13.57 -21.32 -1.63
CA ILE A 86 -12.79 -20.98 -0.42
C ILE A 86 -11.50 -20.26 -0.80
N GLN A 87 -10.76 -20.75 -1.79
CA GLN A 87 -9.52 -20.12 -2.26
C GLN A 87 -9.78 -18.73 -2.86
N ALA A 88 -10.87 -18.55 -3.61
CA ALA A 88 -11.25 -17.24 -4.14
C ALA A 88 -11.57 -16.23 -3.03
N ARG A 89 -12.31 -16.68 -1.99
CA ARG A 89 -12.59 -15.89 -0.78
C ARG A 89 -11.32 -15.48 -0.04
N ILE A 90 -10.39 -16.40 0.16
CA ILE A 90 -9.08 -16.10 0.78
C ILE A 90 -8.34 -15.03 -0.04
N ARG A 91 -8.27 -15.19 -1.36
CA ARG A 91 -7.59 -14.22 -2.24
C ARG A 91 -8.21 -12.83 -2.16
N LYS A 92 -9.55 -12.73 -2.10
CA LYS A 92 -10.25 -11.45 -1.91
C LYS A 92 -9.91 -10.81 -0.56
N THR A 93 -9.96 -11.57 0.52
CA THR A 93 -9.59 -11.08 1.85
C THR A 93 -8.14 -10.57 1.88
N SER A 94 -7.19 -11.31 1.29
CA SER A 94 -5.81 -10.86 1.18
C SER A 94 -5.67 -9.59 0.35
N ALA A 95 -6.41 -9.44 -0.76
CA ALA A 95 -6.40 -8.21 -1.56
C ALA A 95 -6.90 -6.99 -0.77
N ILE A 96 -7.93 -7.17 0.07
CA ILE A 96 -8.45 -6.12 0.96
C ILE A 96 -7.39 -5.71 2.00
N VAL A 97 -6.72 -6.70 2.61
CA VAL A 97 -5.61 -6.44 3.56
C VAL A 97 -4.49 -5.65 2.88
N ASP A 98 -4.06 -6.07 1.69
CA ASP A 98 -3.01 -5.40 0.93
C ASP A 98 -3.38 -3.96 0.58
N PHE A 99 -4.65 -3.71 0.25
CA PHE A 99 -5.17 -2.36 0.00
C PHE A 99 -5.09 -1.47 1.25
N ASN A 100 -5.56 -1.98 2.40
CA ASN A 100 -5.50 -1.25 3.66
C ASN A 100 -4.05 -0.96 4.10
N GLN A 101 -3.14 -1.91 3.90
CA GLN A 101 -1.72 -1.70 4.15
C GLN A 101 -1.12 -0.64 3.21
N GLY A 102 -1.52 -0.67 1.93
CA GLY A 102 -1.17 0.36 0.95
C GLY A 102 -1.63 1.75 1.39
N LEU A 103 -2.87 1.89 1.86
CA LEU A 103 -3.41 3.15 2.37
C LEU A 103 -2.64 3.65 3.59
N ALA A 104 -2.34 2.77 4.56
CA ALA A 104 -1.55 3.13 5.72
C ALA A 104 -0.14 3.65 5.33
N ASN A 105 0.47 3.03 4.32
CA ASN A 105 1.77 3.46 3.80
C ASN A 105 1.68 4.81 3.08
N LEU A 106 0.63 5.05 2.28
CA LEU A 106 0.38 6.33 1.64
C LEU A 106 0.20 7.46 2.68
N TYR A 107 -0.59 7.23 3.74
CA TYR A 107 -0.78 8.21 4.80
C TYR A 107 0.52 8.52 5.56
N ARG A 108 1.38 7.51 5.73
CA ARG A 108 2.73 7.69 6.28
C ARG A 108 3.60 8.55 5.37
N ALA A 109 3.64 8.24 4.07
CA ALA A 109 4.44 8.97 3.09
C ALA A 109 4.02 10.45 2.95
N MET A 110 2.71 10.74 3.08
CA MET A 110 2.22 12.12 3.06
C MET A 110 2.51 12.89 4.36
N GLY A 111 3.07 12.26 5.40
CA GLY A 111 3.30 12.91 6.70
C GLY A 111 2.00 13.24 7.47
N THR A 112 0.86 12.71 7.03
CA THR A 112 -0.46 13.04 7.60
C THR A 112 -0.86 12.15 8.77
N ASN A 113 -0.09 11.11 9.08
CA ASN A 113 -0.41 10.17 10.18
C ASN A 113 -0.57 10.89 11.53
N LEU A 114 0.35 11.79 11.89
CA LEU A 114 0.27 12.51 13.17
C LEU A 114 -1.00 13.35 13.27
N LYS A 115 -1.37 14.05 12.19
CA LYS A 115 -2.61 14.84 12.12
C LYS A 115 -3.87 13.96 12.08
N ARG A 116 -3.80 12.76 11.51
CA ARG A 116 -4.94 11.83 11.39
C ARG A 116 -5.23 11.05 12.67
N TYR A 117 -4.21 10.80 13.49
CA TYR A 117 -4.32 10.15 14.81
C TYR A 117 -4.34 11.16 15.97
N ASP A 118 -4.44 12.45 15.68
CA ASP A 118 -4.44 13.55 16.66
C ASP A 118 -3.24 13.51 17.62
N ILE A 119 -2.09 13.05 17.11
CA ILE A 119 -0.84 12.98 17.86
C ILE A 119 -0.12 14.32 17.67
N ALA A 120 -0.14 15.16 18.70
CA ALA A 120 0.71 16.34 18.76
C ALA A 120 2.17 15.90 18.87
N ALA A 121 2.96 16.12 17.81
CA ALA A 121 4.40 16.01 17.91
C ALA A 121 4.90 17.21 18.71
N ASP A 122 5.14 17.02 20.01
CA ASP A 122 5.88 17.98 20.80
C ASP A 122 7.30 18.07 20.21
N LYS A 123 7.65 19.26 19.73
CA LYS A 123 8.92 19.52 19.05
C LYS A 123 10.01 19.38 20.11
N PRO A 124 11.03 18.51 19.95
CA PRO A 124 12.12 18.47 20.92
C PRO A 124 12.80 19.84 20.94
N LEU A 125 12.89 20.42 22.15
CA LEU A 125 13.50 21.71 22.43
C LEU A 125 14.92 21.73 21.83
N THR A 126 15.13 22.60 20.84
CA THR A 126 16.46 22.90 20.34
C THR A 126 17.21 23.66 21.43
N SER A 127 18.14 23.00 22.12
CA SER A 127 19.12 23.66 22.98
C SER A 127 20.12 24.43 22.12
N SER A 128 20.30 25.70 22.49
CA SER A 128 21.14 26.76 21.90
C SER A 128 22.56 26.37 21.52
#